data_AF-A0A838CNK6-F1
#
_entry.id   AF-A0A838CNK6-F1
#
_cell.length_a   1.000
_cell.length_b   1.000
_cell.length_c   1.000
_cell.angle_alpha   90.00
_cell.angle_beta   90.00
_cell.angle_gamma   90.00
#
_symmetry.space_group_name_H-M   'P 1'
#
loop_
_entity.id
_entity.type
_entity.pdbx_description
1 polymer ?
#
loop_
_entity_poly.entity_id
_entity_poly.type
_entity_poly.pdbx_seq_one_letter_code
_entity_poly.pdbx_strand_id
1 'polypeptide(L)' 'MNLVTLLRDEGFSRISYLSEGKKHHLVLDKEEDTNFLLEWLDKTPYAIEYFPYEVKPYVMCLKEEQSLKMFLYK' A
#
# COMPACT_ATOMS: atom_id res chain seq x y z
N MET A 1 -11.34 -4.50 9.68
CA MET A 1 -10.61 -5.39 8.73
C MET A 1 -9.29 -4.70 8.39
N ASN A 2 -8.17 -5.42 8.44
CA ASN A 2 -6.84 -4.84 8.20
C ASN A 2 -6.59 -4.73 6.68
N LEU A 3 -6.03 -3.60 6.21
CA LEU A 3 -5.69 -3.37 4.80
C LEU A 3 -4.81 -4.50 4.23
N VAL A 4 -3.87 -5.02 5.03
CA VAL A 4 -2.98 -6.08 4.55
C VAL A 4 -3.71 -7.41 4.38
N THR A 5 -4.67 -7.71 5.25
CA THR A 5 -5.54 -8.89 5.08
C THR A 5 -6.37 -8.75 3.80
N LEU A 6 -6.99 -7.59 3.56
CA LEU A 6 -7.73 -7.32 2.32
C LEU A 6 -6.84 -7.51 1.08
N LEU A 7 -5.62 -6.96 1.10
CA LEU A 7 -4.71 -7.04 -0.05
C LEU A 7 -4.25 -8.48 -0.33
N ARG A 8 -4.01 -9.28 0.72
CA ARG A 8 -3.69 -10.71 0.56
C ARG A 8 -4.88 -11.50 0.02
N ASP A 9 -6.10 -11.24 0.51
CA ASP A 9 -7.31 -11.92 0.07
C ASP A 9 -7.62 -11.62 -1.42
N GLU A 10 -7.26 -10.42 -1.90
CA GLU A 10 -7.32 -10.03 -3.31
C GLU A 10 -6.15 -10.59 -4.17
N GLY A 11 -5.21 -11.30 -3.54
CA GLY A 11 -4.07 -11.95 -4.20
C GLY A 11 -2.88 -11.05 -4.51
N PHE A 12 -2.71 -9.94 -3.78
CA PHE A 12 -1.52 -9.09 -3.90
C PHE A 12 -0.40 -9.58 -2.98
N SER A 13 0.82 -9.66 -3.51
CA SER A 13 2.01 -10.13 -2.80
C SER A 13 3.03 -9.02 -2.55
N ARG A 14 2.94 -7.88 -3.23
CA ARG A 14 3.94 -6.80 -3.15
C ARG A 14 3.33 -5.41 -3.26
N ILE A 15 3.89 -4.48 -2.49
CA ILE A 15 3.58 -3.05 -2.52
C ILE A 15 4.83 -2.28 -2.95
N SER A 16 4.65 -1.24 -3.76
CA SER A 16 5.69 -0.25 -4.04
C SER A 16 5.17 1.17 -3.89
N TYR A 17 5.93 2.03 -3.22
CA TYR A 17 5.56 3.42 -3.01
C TYR A 17 6.79 4.31 -3.12
N LEU A 18 6.55 5.61 -3.37
CA LEU A 18 7.60 6.63 -3.44
C LEU A 18 7.50 7.52 -2.20
N SER A 19 8.52 7.51 -1.35
CA SER A 19 8.60 8.38 -0.18
C SER A 19 9.90 9.17 -0.23
N GLU A 20 9.85 10.48 -0.01
CA GLU A 20 11.05 11.34 0.03
C GLU A 20 11.97 11.18 -1.20
N GLY A 21 11.37 10.96 -2.38
CA GLY A 21 12.10 10.73 -3.64
C GLY A 21 12.74 9.34 -3.77
N LYS A 22 12.60 8.45 -2.78
CA LYS A 22 13.06 7.06 -2.82
C LYS A 22 11.91 6.10 -3.06
N LYS A 23 12.16 5.12 -3.92
CA LYS A 23 11.21 4.05 -4.21
C LYS A 23 11.42 2.91 -3.22
N HIS A 24 10.35 2.56 -2.52
CA HIS A 24 10.32 1.46 -1.57
C HIS A 24 9.54 0.29 -2.15
N HIS A 25 9.90 -0.92 -1.71
CA HIS A 25 9.29 -2.17 -2.09
C HIS A 25 9.09 -3.01 -0.84
N LEU A 26 7.86 -3.46 -0.61
CA LEU A 26 7.50 -4.30 0.53
C LEU A 26 6.85 -5.57 0.02
N VAL A 27 7.20 -6.70 0.63
CA VAL A 27 6.64 -8.01 0.33
C VAL A 27 5.62 -8.35 1.40
N LEU A 28 4.38 -8.61 0.99
CA LEU A 28 3.25 -8.83 1.88
C LEU A 28 3.25 -10.22 2.55
N ASP A 29 4.18 -11.12 2.20
CA ASP A 29 4.27 -12.46 2.81
C ASP A 29 4.97 -12.48 4.17
N LYS A 30 5.76 -11.46 4.51
CA LYS A 30 6.46 -11.40 5.80
C LYS A 30 5.62 -10.61 6.79
N GLU A 31 5.29 -11.21 7.93
CA GLU A 31 4.59 -10.52 9.03
C GLU A 31 5.36 -9.29 9.52
N GLU A 32 6.70 -9.32 9.50
CA GLU A 32 7.55 -8.19 9.86
C GLU A 32 7.38 -6.99 8.90
N ASP A 33 7.37 -7.23 7.59
CA ASP A 33 7.17 -6.18 6.57
C ASP A 33 5.75 -5.63 6.60
N THR A 34 4.79 -6.46 7.03
CA THR A 34 3.38 -6.13 7.21
C THR A 34 3.16 -5.23 8.43
N ASN A 35 3.79 -5.57 9.57
CA ASN A 35 3.72 -4.75 10.77
C ASN A 35 4.45 -3.42 10.57
N PHE A 36 5.60 -3.43 9.88
CA PHE A 36 6.26 -2.19 9.46
C PHE A 36 5.35 -1.36 8.56
N LEU A 37 4.67 -1.96 7.58
CA LEU A 37 3.71 -1.25 6.75
C LEU A 37 2.59 -0.65 7.59
N LEU A 38 2.04 -1.38 8.58
CA LEU A 38 0.94 -0.92 9.41
C LEU A 38 1.34 0.17 10.42
N GLU A 39 2.52 0.06 11.03
CA GLU A 39 3.12 1.10 11.87
C GLU A 39 3.46 2.35 11.04
N TRP A 40 3.94 2.16 9.81
CA TRP A 40 4.26 3.24 8.89
C TRP A 40 3.00 3.85 8.24
N LEU A 41 1.93 3.06 8.11
CA LEU A 41 0.59 3.40 7.68
C LEU A 41 -0.37 3.60 8.85
N ASP A 42 0.10 4.09 10.00
CA ASP A 42 -0.74 4.47 11.15
C ASP A 42 -1.66 5.69 10.86
N LYS A 43 -2.13 5.77 9.62
CA LYS A 43 -3.05 6.73 9.05
C LYS A 43 -4.02 5.95 8.17
N THR A 44 -5.23 5.83 8.71
CA THR A 44 -6.48 5.43 8.09
C THR A 44 -6.46 5.49 6.55
N PRO A 45 -6.53 4.36 5.83
CA PRO A 45 -6.72 4.40 4.38
C PRO A 45 -8.08 5.06 4.09
N TYR A 46 -8.06 6.16 3.33
CA TYR A 46 -9.24 6.97 3.07
C TYR A 46 -10.00 6.54 1.80
N ALA A 47 -9.29 6.02 0.79
CA ALA A 47 -9.90 5.62 -0.47
C ALA A 47 -9.09 4.53 -1.20
N ILE A 48 -9.80 3.58 -1.81
CA ILE A 48 -9.28 2.66 -2.82
C ILE A 48 -9.85 3.14 -4.15
N GLU A 49 -8.99 3.55 -5.08
CA GLU A 49 -9.39 4.06 -6.38
C GLU A 49 -8.98 3.08 -7.48
N TYR A 50 -9.95 2.70 -8.32
CA TYR A 50 -9.72 1.90 -9.52
C TYR A 50 -9.82 2.83 -10.73
N PHE A 51 -8.70 3.37 -11.20
CA PHE A 51 -8.71 4.15 -12.45
C PHE A 51 -8.73 3.20 -13.66
N PRO A 52 -9.67 3.39 -14.61
CA PRO A 52 -9.79 2.52 -15.79
C PRO A 52 -8.60 2.60 -16.77
N TYR A 53 -7.67 3.55 -16.56
CA TYR A 53 -6.49 3.76 -17.41
C TYR A 53 -5.15 3.52 -16.71
N GLU A 54 -5.14 3.23 -15.40
CA GLU A 54 -3.90 2.84 -14.73
C GLU A 54 -3.74 1.32 -14.78
N VAL A 55 -2.70 0.88 -15.48
CA VAL A 55 -2.37 -0.54 -15.70
C VAL A 55 -2.10 -1.29 -14.39
N LYS A 56 -1.96 -0.59 -13.25
CA LYS A 56 -1.57 -1.16 -11.97
C LYS A 56 -2.49 -0.68 -10.85
N PRO A 57 -3.11 -1.59 -10.07
CA PRO A 57 -3.91 -1.24 -8.91
C PRO A 57 -3.05 -0.51 -7.87
N TYR A 58 -3.64 0.40 -7.10
CA TYR A 58 -2.94 1.15 -6.06
C TYR A 58 -3.85 1.52 -4.89
N VAL A 59 -3.24 1.83 -3.75
CA VAL A 59 -3.91 2.37 -2.55
C VAL A 59 -3.38 3.77 -2.28
N MET A 60 -4.28 4.68 -1.91
CA MET A 60 -3.90 6.01 -1.46
C MET A 60 -3.91 6.04 0.06
N CYS A 61 -2.74 6.34 0.63
CA CYS A 61 -2.55 6.49 2.07
C CYS A 61 -2.20 7.94 2.37
N LEU A 62 -2.62 8.47 3.52
CA LEU A 62 -2.20 9.80 3.97
C LEU A 62 -1.06 9.62 4.96
N LYS A 63 0.02 10.40 4.86
CA LYS A 63 1.07 10.49 5.88
C LYS A 63 1.36 11.96 6.10
N GLU A 64 1.17 12.46 7.32
CA GLU A 64 1.50 13.85 7.71
C GLU A 64 1.04 14.90 6.66
N GLU A 65 -0.22 14.83 6.23
CA GLU A 65 -0.83 15.71 5.20
C GLU A 65 -0.34 15.50 3.76
N GLN A 66 0.57 14.56 3.53
CA GLN A 66 0.99 14.13 2.19
C GLN A 66 0.22 12.88 1.75
N SER A 67 -0.28 12.91 0.51
CA SER A 67 -0.86 11.75 -0.13
C SER A 67 0.23 10.83 -0.69
N LEU A 68 0.20 9.57 -0.30
CA LEU A 68 1.13 8.55 -0.75
C LEU A 68 0.42 7.53 -1.63
N LYS A 69 0.93 7.37 -2.85
CA LYS A 69 0.44 6.38 -3.81
C LYS A 69 1.22 5.08 -3.68
N MET A 70 0.53 4.02 -3.27
CA MET A 70 1.08 2.68 -3.09
C MET A 70 0.61 1.75 -4.20
N PHE A 71 1.48 1.43 -5.15
CA PHE A 71 1.16 0.49 -6.23
C PHE A 71 1.20 -0.96 -5.74
N LEU A 72 0.17 -1.71 -6.11
CA LEU A 72 -0.03 -3.10 -5.74
C LEU A 72 0.40 -4.02 -6.90
N TYR A 73 0.99 -5.15 -6.53
CA TYR A 73 1.48 -6.18 -7.44
C TYR A 73 1.03 -7.55 -6.94
N LYS A 74 0.53 -8.37 -7.86
CA LYS A 74 0.28 -9.80 -7.60
C LYS A 74 1.59 -10.56 -7.59
#